data_AF-A0A843GLN1-F1
#
_entry.id   AF-A0A843GLN1-F1
#
_cell.length_a   1.000
_cell.length_b   1.000
_cell.length_c   1.000
_cell.angle_alpha   90.00
_cell.angle_beta   90.00
_cell.angle_gamma   90.00
#
_symmetry.space_group_name_H-M   'P 1'
#
loop_
_entity.id
_entity.type
_entity.pdbx_description
1 polymer ?
#
loop_
_entity_poly.entity_id
_entity_poly.type
_entity_poly.pdbx_seq_one_letter_code
_entity_poly.pdbx_strand_id
1 'polypeptide(L)'
;MSFSLQLGTCSDESLVLNKTFTLSETLSISPLDTVDVLNPYIIINYSSSVLGYNYAKIPDFNDRYYFVKLELLTSGRIGLTLTVDPLMSWYNRGLSGGIKDIKTTIIRTGALGESDYTTDKEFPLSDSKKKISVYNFGFNPHGYNTYAYPHAIIHTI
;
A
#
# COMPACT_ATOMS: atom_id res chain seq x y z
N MET A 1 -5.53 -3.70 26.99
CA MET A 1 -5.97 -2.49 26.28
C MET A 1 -7.10 -2.91 25.36
N SER A 2 -8.33 -2.44 25.59
CA SER A 2 -9.46 -2.73 24.70
C SER A 2 -9.49 -1.77 23.52
N PHE A 3 -9.99 -2.22 22.37
CA PHE A 3 -10.23 -1.39 21.18
C PHE A 3 -11.66 -1.56 20.67
N SER A 4 -12.12 -0.59 19.87
CA SER A 4 -13.45 -0.57 19.28
C SER A 4 -13.43 -1.10 17.85
N LEU A 5 -14.22 -2.14 17.59
CA LEU A 5 -14.46 -2.70 16.26
C LEU A 5 -15.83 -2.23 15.76
N GLN A 6 -15.82 -1.41 14.72
CA GLN A 6 -17.01 -0.93 14.04
C GLN A 6 -17.28 -1.80 12.81
N LEU A 7 -18.44 -2.45 12.75
CA LEU A 7 -18.85 -3.34 11.66
C LEU A 7 -20.01 -2.73 10.87
N GLY A 8 -20.06 -3.05 9.59
CA GLY A 8 -21.14 -2.62 8.73
C GLY A 8 -20.98 -3.08 7.30
N THR A 9 -21.56 -2.32 6.39
CA THR A 9 -21.59 -2.65 4.96
C THR A 9 -20.92 -1.59 4.12
N CYS A 10 -20.26 -2.03 3.05
CA CYS A 10 -19.79 -1.21 1.95
C CYS A 10 -20.22 -1.86 0.63
N SER A 11 -20.90 -1.09 -0.23
CA SER A 11 -21.35 -1.54 -1.55
C SER A 11 -20.36 -1.20 -2.67
N ASP A 12 -19.34 -0.40 -2.38
CA ASP A 12 -18.39 0.07 -3.39
C ASP A 12 -17.38 -1.02 -3.75
N GLU A 13 -16.93 -1.03 -5.01
CA GLU A 13 -15.92 -1.96 -5.49
C GLU A 13 -14.59 -1.75 -4.78
N SER A 14 -13.76 -2.80 -4.68
CA SER A 14 -12.49 -2.77 -3.94
C SER A 14 -11.50 -1.68 -4.41
N LEU A 15 -11.50 -1.31 -5.69
CA LEU A 15 -10.56 -0.34 -6.28
C LEU A 15 -11.03 1.13 -6.29
N VAL A 16 -12.12 1.43 -5.57
CA VAL A 16 -12.67 2.80 -5.47
C VAL A 16 -12.09 3.57 -4.27
N LEU A 17 -11.66 4.81 -4.47
CA LEU A 17 -11.30 5.73 -3.38
C LEU A 17 -12.55 6.28 -2.68
N ASN A 18 -12.41 6.67 -1.41
CA ASN A 18 -13.48 7.32 -0.64
C ASN A 18 -14.79 6.51 -0.59
N LYS A 19 -14.69 5.27 -0.15
CA LYS A 19 -15.85 4.38 -0.06
C LYS A 19 -16.86 4.85 0.97
N THR A 20 -18.12 4.55 0.70
CA THR A 20 -19.25 4.74 1.61
C THR A 20 -19.31 3.56 2.58
N PHE A 21 -18.95 3.84 3.84
CA PHE A 21 -19.11 2.89 4.94
C PHE A 21 -20.38 3.21 5.73
N THR A 22 -21.33 2.26 5.74
CA THR A 22 -22.53 2.35 6.57
C THR A 22 -22.29 1.56 7.85
N LEU A 23 -22.05 2.27 8.96
CA LEU A 23 -21.90 1.68 10.29
C LEU A 23 -23.22 1.02 10.74
N SER A 24 -23.15 -0.22 11.22
CA SER A 24 -24.32 -0.96 11.74
C SER A 24 -24.14 -1.42 13.17
N GLU A 25 -22.92 -1.82 13.56
CA GLU A 25 -22.64 -2.37 14.89
C GLU A 25 -21.28 -1.90 15.41
N THR A 26 -21.13 -1.78 16.72
CA THR A 26 -19.86 -1.46 17.37
C THR A 26 -19.63 -2.42 18.52
N LEU A 27 -18.47 -3.07 18.52
CA LEU A 27 -18.07 -4.08 19.49
C LEU A 27 -16.81 -3.62 20.24
N SER A 28 -16.82 -3.77 21.55
CA SER A 28 -15.63 -3.57 22.38
C SER A 28 -14.84 -4.87 22.46
N ILE A 29 -13.63 -4.90 21.89
CA ILE A 29 -12.78 -6.07 21.85
C ILE A 29 -11.61 -5.89 22.82
N SER A 30 -11.35 -6.93 23.61
CA SER A 30 -10.12 -7.03 24.41
C SER A 30 -9.21 -8.07 23.75
N PRO A 31 -8.07 -7.67 23.17
CA PRO A 31 -7.12 -8.59 22.58
C PRO A 31 -6.50 -9.48 23.66
N LEU A 32 -6.32 -10.75 23.32
CA LEU A 32 -5.59 -11.71 24.15
C LEU A 32 -4.07 -11.51 24.01
N ASP A 33 -3.61 -11.19 22.80
CA ASP A 33 -2.20 -11.05 22.43
C ASP A 33 -1.96 -9.79 21.59
N THR A 34 -0.70 -9.60 21.16
CA THR A 34 -0.36 -8.58 20.15
C THR A 34 -1.17 -8.81 18.87
N VAL A 35 -1.76 -7.73 18.34
CA VAL A 35 -2.62 -7.78 17.16
C VAL A 35 -1.86 -7.27 15.94
N ASP A 36 -1.88 -8.02 14.84
CA ASP A 36 -1.47 -7.49 13.53
C ASP A 36 -2.48 -6.44 13.08
N VAL A 37 -2.04 -5.19 12.99
CA VAL A 37 -2.85 -4.04 12.63
C VAL A 37 -3.17 -4.02 11.12
N LEU A 38 -2.49 -4.82 10.29
CA LEU A 38 -2.75 -4.90 8.85
C LEU A 38 -3.73 -6.03 8.52
N ASN A 39 -3.60 -7.17 9.20
CA ASN A 39 -4.46 -8.33 8.98
C ASN A 39 -4.97 -8.93 10.30
N PRO A 40 -5.79 -8.19 11.08
CA PRO A 40 -6.27 -8.70 12.35
C PRO A 40 -7.21 -9.89 12.14
N TYR A 41 -7.07 -10.89 13.00
CA TYR A 41 -8.02 -12.00 13.12
C TYR A 41 -8.76 -11.89 14.46
N ILE A 42 -10.08 -11.72 14.41
CA ILE A 42 -10.91 -11.48 15.60
C ILE A 42 -11.94 -12.60 15.73
N ILE A 43 -12.03 -13.20 16.90
CA ILE A 43 -13.06 -14.20 17.20
C ILE A 43 -14.12 -13.56 18.09
N ILE A 44 -15.38 -13.66 17.66
CA ILE A 44 -16.55 -13.18 18.43
C ILE A 44 -17.54 -14.31 18.65
N ASN A 45 -18.46 -14.12 19.60
CA ASN A 45 -19.61 -15.00 19.75
C ASN A 45 -20.54 -14.86 18.54
N TYR A 46 -21.24 -15.94 18.20
CA TYR A 46 -22.18 -15.92 17.10
C TYR A 46 -23.26 -14.85 17.28
N SER A 47 -23.45 -14.05 16.25
CA SER A 47 -24.54 -13.10 16.11
C SER A 47 -25.02 -13.13 14.65
N SER A 48 -26.31 -13.37 14.44
CA SER A 48 -26.89 -13.42 13.09
C SER A 48 -26.75 -12.10 12.34
N SER A 49 -26.71 -10.97 13.06
CA SER A 49 -26.55 -9.64 12.49
C SER A 49 -25.20 -9.47 11.78
N VAL A 50 -24.16 -10.13 12.29
CA VAL A 50 -22.79 -9.97 11.77
C VAL A 50 -22.59 -10.68 10.43
N LEU A 51 -23.44 -11.65 10.08
CA LEU A 51 -23.34 -12.41 8.82
C LEU A 51 -23.51 -11.54 7.57
N GLY A 52 -24.16 -10.37 7.69
CA GLY A 52 -24.36 -9.45 6.59
C GLY A 52 -23.27 -8.38 6.42
N TYR A 53 -22.31 -8.30 7.34
CA TYR A 53 -21.29 -7.26 7.32
C TYR A 53 -20.07 -7.69 6.50
N ASN A 54 -19.66 -6.83 5.57
CA ASN A 54 -18.52 -7.06 4.68
C ASN A 54 -17.40 -6.04 4.88
N TYR A 55 -17.59 -5.07 5.78
CA TYR A 55 -16.66 -3.98 5.97
C TYR A 55 -16.56 -3.57 7.43
N ALA A 56 -15.37 -3.15 7.85
CA ALA A 56 -15.09 -2.78 9.23
C ALA A 56 -14.20 -1.54 9.33
N LYS A 57 -14.26 -0.88 10.48
CA LYS A 57 -13.37 0.20 10.88
C LYS A 57 -12.85 -0.07 12.29
N ILE A 58 -11.56 0.15 12.51
CA ILE A 58 -10.96 0.10 13.85
C ILE A 58 -10.28 1.46 14.10
N PRO A 59 -10.97 2.39 14.80
CA PRO A 59 -10.44 3.74 15.07
C PRO A 59 -9.09 3.72 15.80
N ASP A 60 -8.94 2.79 16.76
CA ASP A 60 -7.73 2.63 17.56
C ASP A 60 -6.51 2.20 16.72
N PHE A 61 -6.72 1.69 15.51
CA PHE A 61 -5.67 1.24 14.59
C PHE A 61 -5.26 2.34 13.61
N ASN A 62 -5.24 3.59 14.07
CA ASN A 62 -5.05 4.80 13.27
C ASN A 62 -6.14 5.02 12.21
N ASP A 63 -7.40 4.86 12.62
CA ASP A 63 -8.58 5.10 11.77
C ASP A 63 -8.64 4.22 10.51
N ARG A 64 -8.16 2.98 10.62
CA ARG A 64 -8.09 2.02 9.50
C ARG A 64 -9.43 1.35 9.22
N TYR A 65 -9.62 1.06 7.94
CA TYR A 65 -10.76 0.35 7.37
C TYR A 65 -10.30 -1.01 6.83
N TYR A 66 -11.20 -2.00 6.86
CA TYR A 66 -10.89 -3.38 6.53
C TYR A 66 -12.03 -4.02 5.74
N PHE A 67 -11.67 -4.84 4.76
CA PHE A 67 -12.56 -5.85 4.21
C PHE A 67 -12.72 -6.98 5.23
N VAL A 68 -13.97 -7.43 5.42
CA VAL A 68 -14.31 -8.48 6.38
C VAL A 68 -14.59 -9.76 5.61
N LYS A 69 -13.86 -10.83 5.95
CA LYS A 69 -14.22 -12.20 5.59
C LYS A 69 -14.66 -12.95 6.84
N LEU A 70 -15.86 -13.49 6.78
CA LEU A 70 -16.50 -14.24 7.85
C LEU A 70 -16.19 -15.74 7.71
N GLU A 71 -15.89 -16.39 8.83
CA GLU A 71 -15.75 -17.85 8.93
C GLU A 71 -16.55 -18.35 10.15
N LEU A 72 -17.42 -19.34 9.93
CA LEU A 72 -18.13 -19.99 11.03
C LEU A 72 -17.20 -21.00 11.70
N LEU A 73 -16.94 -20.80 12.99
CA LEU A 73 -16.13 -21.72 13.78
C LEU A 73 -17.03 -22.72 14.51
N THR A 74 -16.46 -23.87 14.86
CA THR A 74 -17.13 -24.84 15.74
C THR A 74 -17.41 -24.17 17.10
N SER A 75 -18.52 -24.57 17.75
CA SER A 75 -18.95 -24.06 19.07
C SER A 75 -19.58 -22.66 19.09
N GLY A 76 -20.23 -22.23 18.00
CA GLY A 76 -21.06 -21.02 18.01
C GLY A 76 -20.24 -19.73 18.08
N ARG A 77 -19.07 -19.72 17.43
CA ARG A 77 -18.19 -18.56 17.29
C ARG A 77 -18.02 -18.20 15.83
N ILE A 78 -17.69 -16.95 15.58
CA ILE A 78 -17.41 -16.43 14.24
C ILE A 78 -16.00 -15.87 14.24
N GLY A 79 -15.19 -16.31 13.27
CA GLY A 79 -13.89 -15.73 12.95
C GLY A 79 -14.05 -14.62 11.92
N LEU A 80 -13.48 -13.46 12.21
CA LEU A 80 -13.39 -12.31 11.32
C LEU A 80 -11.95 -12.20 10.85
N THR A 81 -11.71 -12.53 9.59
CA THR A 81 -10.45 -12.21 8.93
C THR A 81 -10.59 -10.81 8.34
N LEU A 82 -9.83 -9.86 8.88
CA LEU A 82 -9.84 -8.48 8.42
C LEU A 82 -8.63 -8.25 7.53
N THR A 83 -8.84 -7.75 6.32
CA THR A 83 -7.75 -7.31 5.43
C THR A 83 -7.85 -5.80 5.27
N VAL A 84 -6.78 -5.07 5.57
CA VAL A 84 -6.80 -3.61 5.48
C VAL A 84 -7.17 -3.15 4.07
N ASP A 85 -8.04 -2.15 3.97
CA ASP A 85 -8.31 -1.42 2.74
C ASP A 85 -7.32 -0.24 2.66
N PRO A 86 -6.28 -0.31 1.80
CA PRO A 86 -5.29 0.74 1.72
C PRO A 86 -5.83 2.03 1.09
N LEU A 87 -6.76 1.90 0.13
CA LEU A 87 -7.28 3.06 -0.58
C LEU A 87 -8.15 3.90 0.33
N MET A 88 -9.00 3.27 1.15
CA MET A 88 -9.83 3.98 2.11
C MET A 88 -9.02 4.46 3.33
N SER A 89 -8.20 3.59 3.92
CA SER A 89 -7.49 3.91 5.18
C SER A 89 -6.44 5.03 5.03
N TRP A 90 -5.86 5.18 3.83
CA TRP A 90 -4.91 6.27 3.54
C TRP A 90 -5.53 7.42 2.75
N TYR A 91 -6.83 7.37 2.43
CA TYR A 91 -7.50 8.41 1.64
C TYR A 91 -7.38 9.79 2.30
N ASN A 92 -7.72 9.87 3.59
CA ASN A 92 -7.86 11.12 4.34
C ASN A 92 -6.95 11.18 5.57
N ARG A 93 -5.79 10.51 5.51
CA ARG A 93 -4.80 10.51 6.59
C ARG A 93 -4.06 11.85 6.61
N GLY A 94 -4.75 12.87 7.13
CA GLY A 94 -4.31 14.26 7.12
C GLY A 94 -3.04 14.49 7.94
N LEU A 95 -2.05 15.09 7.27
CA LEU A 95 -1.01 16.03 7.72
C LEU A 95 0.29 15.92 6.89
N SER A 96 0.48 14.84 6.11
CA SER A 96 1.66 14.64 5.23
C SER A 96 1.41 13.69 4.05
N GLY A 97 0.31 13.86 3.29
CA GLY A 97 0.11 13.12 2.03
C GLY A 97 -0.78 11.88 2.12
N GLY A 98 -2.05 12.07 2.49
CA GLY A 98 -3.08 11.07 2.13
C GLY A 98 -3.18 10.95 0.61
N ILE A 99 -3.71 9.84 0.10
CA ILE A 99 -3.78 9.58 -1.35
C ILE A 99 -4.47 10.73 -2.09
N LYS A 100 -5.48 11.36 -1.48
CA LYS A 100 -6.20 12.51 -2.05
C LYS A 100 -5.32 13.75 -2.27
N ASP A 101 -4.27 13.91 -1.47
CA ASP A 101 -3.40 15.09 -1.45
C ASP A 101 -2.15 14.89 -2.32
N ILE A 102 -1.94 13.68 -2.87
CA ILE A 102 -0.84 13.37 -3.79
C ILE A 102 -1.10 14.08 -5.12
N LYS A 103 -0.57 15.29 -5.25
CA LYS A 103 -0.48 16.01 -6.53
C LYS A 103 0.83 15.65 -7.22
N THR A 104 0.88 14.48 -7.86
CA THR A 104 1.97 14.21 -8.82
C THR A 104 1.65 14.93 -10.12
N THR A 105 2.42 15.97 -10.44
CA THR A 105 2.63 16.36 -11.84
C THR A 105 3.79 15.51 -12.33
N ILE A 106 3.54 14.56 -13.23
CA ILE A 106 4.64 13.90 -13.95
C ILE A 106 5.22 14.94 -14.92
N ILE A 107 6.11 15.79 -14.44
CA ILE A 107 7.02 16.50 -15.32
C ILE A 107 8.05 15.45 -15.74
N ARG A 108 7.77 14.70 -16.80
CA ARG A 108 8.78 13.87 -17.45
C ARG A 108 9.82 14.81 -18.08
N THR A 109 10.80 15.21 -17.31
CA THR A 109 12.14 15.55 -17.80
C THR A 109 13.10 14.56 -17.16
N GLY A 110 12.97 13.30 -17.57
CA GLY A 110 13.96 12.28 -17.24
C GLY A 110 15.15 12.41 -18.17
N ALA A 111 16.33 12.69 -17.64
CA ALA A 111 17.55 12.30 -18.33
C ALA A 111 17.55 10.77 -18.45
N LEU A 112 17.87 10.25 -19.64
CA LEU A 112 17.95 8.82 -19.91
C LEU A 112 18.95 8.18 -18.94
N GLY A 113 18.48 7.40 -17.95
CA GLY A 113 19.38 6.57 -17.13
C GLY A 113 19.04 6.34 -15.65
N GLU A 114 18.06 7.02 -15.06
CA GLU A 114 17.67 6.76 -13.65
C GLU A 114 16.46 5.82 -13.53
N SER A 115 16.46 4.94 -12.53
CA SER A 115 15.49 3.84 -12.43
C SER A 115 14.17 4.25 -11.80
N ASP A 116 13.06 3.73 -12.37
CA ASP A 116 11.66 4.05 -12.08
C ASP A 116 11.12 3.69 -10.67
N TYR A 117 11.96 3.36 -9.69
CA TYR A 117 11.48 2.94 -8.37
C TYR A 117 11.50 4.09 -7.37
N THR A 118 10.32 4.49 -6.89
CA THR A 118 10.17 5.37 -5.73
C THR A 118 10.57 4.61 -4.47
N THR A 119 11.69 4.98 -3.85
CA THR A 119 12.12 4.40 -2.57
C THR A 119 11.40 5.06 -1.39
N ASP A 120 10.86 4.24 -0.48
CA ASP A 120 10.35 4.68 0.84
C ASP A 120 11.51 5.20 1.71
N LYS A 121 11.27 6.26 2.50
CA LYS A 121 12.25 6.87 3.41
C LYS A 121 12.63 5.93 4.56
N GLU A 122 11.73 5.03 4.96
CA GLU A 122 12.02 4.06 6.03
C GLU A 122 12.89 2.89 5.55
N PHE A 123 12.91 2.59 4.25
CA PHE A 123 13.69 1.49 3.66
C PHE A 123 14.28 1.84 2.29
N PRO A 124 15.31 2.72 2.22
CA PRO A 124 15.93 3.06 0.95
C PRO A 124 16.70 1.86 0.37
N LEU A 125 16.43 1.52 -0.89
CA LEU A 125 17.29 0.60 -1.64
C LEU A 125 18.66 1.26 -1.76
N SER A 126 19.68 0.67 -1.12
CA SER A 126 21.03 1.24 -1.08
C SER A 126 21.59 1.37 -2.49
N ASP A 127 21.59 2.60 -3.02
CA ASP A 127 22.06 2.96 -4.37
C ASP A 127 23.60 2.94 -4.50
N SER A 128 24.30 2.50 -3.46
CA SER A 128 25.76 2.60 -3.34
C SER A 128 26.57 1.59 -4.19
N LYS A 129 25.92 0.75 -5.01
CA LYS A 129 26.60 -0.35 -5.74
C LYS A 129 26.30 -0.49 -7.24
N LYS A 130 25.86 0.57 -7.93
CA LYS A 130 25.88 0.55 -9.41
C LYS A 130 27.30 0.83 -9.92
N LYS A 131 28.08 -0.24 -10.17
CA LYS A 131 29.33 -0.14 -10.92
C LYS A 131 29.01 0.00 -12.41
N ILE A 132 29.13 1.21 -12.93
CA ILE A 132 29.13 1.47 -14.37
C ILE A 132 30.55 1.25 -14.88
N SER A 133 30.76 0.22 -15.69
CA SER A 133 32.03 0.01 -16.41
C SER A 133 31.89 0.51 -17.85
N VAL A 134 32.46 1.68 -18.14
CA VAL A 134 32.52 2.28 -19.48
C VAL A 134 33.71 1.69 -20.23
N TYR A 135 33.47 1.00 -21.35
CA TYR A 135 34.53 0.57 -22.25
C TYR A 135 34.68 1.58 -23.39
N ASN A 136 35.84 2.22 -23.47
CA ASN A 136 36.14 3.21 -24.49
C ASN A 136 36.90 2.51 -25.63
N PHE A 137 36.23 2.24 -26.75
CA PHE A 137 36.92 1.73 -27.94
C PHE A 137 37.44 2.92 -28.75
N GLY A 138 38.74 3.17 -28.65
CA GLY A 138 39.42 4.18 -29.46
C GLY A 138 39.48 3.72 -30.92
N PHE A 139 38.53 4.18 -31.74
CA PHE A 139 38.67 4.10 -33.20
C PHE A 139 39.07 5.48 -33.71
N ASN A 140 40.30 5.58 -34.23
CA ASN A 140 40.82 6.79 -34.84
C ASN A 140 41.02 6.52 -36.33
N PRO A 141 40.06 6.86 -37.22
CA PRO A 141 40.20 6.49 -38.62
C PRO A 141 41.08 7.48 -39.40
N HIS A 142 41.16 8.77 -39.05
CA HIS A 142 42.00 9.74 -39.76
C HIS A 142 42.41 10.88 -38.81
N GLY A 143 43.71 11.02 -38.58
CA GLY A 143 44.27 11.86 -37.51
C GLY A 143 44.12 13.37 -37.73
N TYR A 144 43.00 13.93 -37.24
CA TYR A 144 42.91 15.33 -36.80
C TYR A 144 41.94 15.44 -35.62
N ASN A 145 42.38 16.10 -34.55
CA ASN A 145 41.62 16.35 -33.32
C ASN A 145 40.50 17.38 -33.56
N THR A 146 39.24 16.94 -33.57
CA THR A 146 38.09 17.77 -33.16
C THR A 146 36.94 16.90 -32.65
N TYR A 147 36.67 17.02 -31.35
CA TYR A 147 35.49 16.60 -30.55
C TYR A 147 34.41 15.76 -31.26
N ALA A 148 34.46 14.44 -31.06
CA ALA A 148 33.43 13.51 -31.48
C ALA A 148 32.28 13.49 -30.46
N TYR A 149 31.04 13.72 -30.92
CA TYR A 149 29.83 13.45 -30.14
C TYR A 149 29.67 11.92 -30.00
N PRO A 150 29.51 11.36 -28.79
CA PRO A 150 29.33 9.92 -28.63
C PRO A 150 27.92 9.52 -29.08
N HIS A 151 27.84 8.69 -30.11
CA HIS A 151 26.63 7.94 -30.44
C HIS A 151 26.65 6.65 -29.61
N ALA A 152 25.74 6.52 -28.64
CA ALA A 152 25.54 5.28 -27.90
C ALA A 152 24.54 4.39 -28.66
N ILE A 153 24.96 3.18 -29.04
CA ILE A 153 24.04 2.12 -29.49
C ILE A 153 23.87 1.17 -28.31
N ILE A 154 22.64 1.02 -27.83
CA ILE A 154 22.29 0.15 -26.71
C ILE A 154 21.76 -1.17 -27.30
N HIS A 155 22.42 -2.28 -27.00
CA HIS A 155 21.85 -3.61 -27.12
C HIS A 155 21.56 -4.15 -25.72
N THR A 156 20.29 -4.47 -25.48
CA THR A 156 19.83 -5.14 -24.26
C THR A 156 19.98 -6.64 -24.44
N ILE A 157 20.60 -7.33 -23.46
CA ILE A 157 20.49 -8.79 -23.27
C ILE A 157 19.67 -9.00 -22.00
#